data_AF-A0A0F4R476-F1
#
_entry.id   AF-A0A0F4R476-F1
#
_cell.length_a   1.000
_cell.length_b   1.000
_cell.length_c   1.000
_cell.angle_alpha   90.00
_cell.angle_beta   90.00
_cell.angle_gamma   90.00
#
_symmetry.space_group_name_H-M   'P 1'
#
loop_
_entity.id
_entity.type
_entity.pdbx_description
1 polymer ?
#
loop_
_entity_poly.entity_id
_entity_poly.type
_entity_poly.pdbx_seq_one_letter_code
_entity_poly.pdbx_strand_id
1 'polypeptide(L)'
;MNLWNLLPDFLLFSSVVLYLPLLILPCYLTCLVIYFRLNKKHENARKKESLPFYTFLLLSLIASTVMLKSLGPQIGLVIPPLLLLSNLILPLVFLFLSLIKTSDRSVALWGWSSLAGGIHALSWSVWLMALAGS
;
A
#
# COMPACT_ATOMS: atom_id res chain seq x y z
N MET A 1 9.12 21.11 -5.13
CA MET A 1 8.69 20.92 -3.72
C MET A 1 9.08 19.53 -3.29
N ASN A 2 9.73 19.40 -2.13
CA ASN A 2 10.06 18.10 -1.57
C ASN A 2 8.79 17.47 -1.00
N LEU A 3 8.16 16.56 -1.74
CA LEU A 3 6.94 15.86 -1.29
C LEU A 3 7.21 14.93 -0.09
N TRP A 4 8.48 14.63 0.20
CA TRP A 4 8.86 13.91 1.41
C TRP A 4 8.51 14.67 2.69
N ASN A 5 8.39 16.00 2.65
CA ASN A 5 7.97 16.82 3.79
C ASN A 5 6.49 16.60 4.19
N LEU A 6 5.71 15.86 3.39
CA LEU A 6 4.35 15.44 3.78
C LEU A 6 4.37 14.31 4.82
N LEU A 7 5.51 13.64 5.00
CA LEU A 7 5.64 12.52 5.92
C LEU A 7 6.15 13.03 7.27
N PRO A 8 5.54 12.58 8.38
CA PRO A 8 5.85 13.15 9.68
C PRO A 8 7.20 12.67 10.23
N ASP A 9 8.05 13.61 10.63
CA ASP A 9 9.35 13.35 11.26
C ASP A 9 9.25 12.54 12.56
N PHE A 10 8.09 12.54 13.22
CA PHE A 10 7.89 11.78 14.46
C PHE A 10 8.08 10.26 14.28
N LEU A 11 7.96 9.76 13.03
CA LEU A 11 8.12 8.35 12.69
C LEU A 11 9.53 7.81 13.00
N LEU A 12 10.55 8.69 13.05
CA LEU A 12 11.93 8.29 13.32
C LEU A 12 12.25 8.07 14.81
N PHE A 13 11.42 8.58 15.73
CA PHE A 13 11.72 8.50 17.17
C PHE A 13 11.30 7.17 17.82
N SER A 14 10.60 6.31 17.10
CA SER A 14 10.10 5.04 17.62
C SER A 14 10.83 3.85 16.99
N SER A 15 11.53 3.07 17.81
CA SER A 15 12.16 1.81 17.38
C SER A 15 11.16 0.80 16.82
N VAL A 16 9.88 0.92 17.16
CA VAL A 16 8.78 0.09 16.63
C VAL A 16 8.58 0.31 15.13
N VAL A 17 8.85 1.53 14.66
CA VAL A 17 8.63 1.93 13.26
C VAL A 17 9.64 1.27 12.31
N LEU A 18 10.80 0.82 12.82
CA LEU A 18 11.76 0.02 12.04
C LEU A 18 11.23 -1.38 11.70
N TYR A 19 10.25 -1.89 12.45
CA TYR A 19 9.64 -3.20 12.21
C TYR A 19 8.40 -3.13 11.31
N LEU A 20 7.92 -1.93 10.92
CA LEU A 20 6.79 -1.77 10.00
C LEU A 20 6.93 -2.57 8.69
N PRO A 21 8.11 -2.63 8.05
CA PRO A 21 8.30 -3.46 6.85
C PRO A 21 8.02 -4.93 7.08
N LEU A 22 8.20 -5.45 8.30
CA LEU A 22 7.88 -6.85 8.60
C LEU A 22 6.36 -7.11 8.59
N LEU A 23 5.55 -6.07 8.84
CA LEU A 23 4.08 -6.16 8.81
C LEU A 23 3.52 -6.13 7.38
N ILE A 24 4.32 -5.75 6.39
CA ILE A 24 3.86 -5.66 5.01
C ILE A 24 3.45 -7.04 4.46
N LEU A 25 4.27 -8.06 4.70
CA LEU A 25 4.09 -9.43 4.22
C LEU A 25 2.81 -10.07 4.76
N PRO A 26 2.54 -10.09 6.08
CA PRO A 26 1.29 -10.65 6.59
C PRO A 26 0.05 -9.88 6.10
N CYS A 27 0.15 -8.56 5.87
CA CYS A 27 -0.96 -7.79 5.30
C CYS A 27 -1.27 -8.18 3.84
N TYR A 28 -0.26 -8.29 2.97
CA TYR A 28 -0.47 -8.75 1.59
C TYR A 28 -0.94 -10.20 1.53
N LEU A 29 -0.40 -11.09 2.37
CA LEU A 29 -0.88 -12.46 2.49
C LEU A 29 -2.35 -12.52 2.90
N THR A 30 -2.77 -11.68 3.87
CA THR A 30 -4.17 -11.59 4.28
C THR A 30 -5.06 -11.10 3.15
N CYS A 31 -4.63 -10.11 2.37
CA CYS A 31 -5.34 -9.64 1.17
C CYS A 31 -5.53 -10.77 0.15
N LEU A 32 -4.48 -11.54 -0.14
CA LEU A 32 -4.55 -12.69 -1.04
C LEU A 32 -5.51 -13.76 -0.53
N VAL A 33 -5.45 -14.11 0.77
CA VAL A 33 -6.36 -15.08 1.37
C VAL A 33 -7.82 -14.64 1.24
N ILE A 34 -8.13 -13.37 1.50
CA ILE A 34 -9.49 -12.82 1.35
C ILE A 34 -9.93 -12.87 -0.12
N TYR A 35 -9.06 -12.46 -1.05
CA TYR A 35 -9.33 -12.52 -2.48
C TYR A 35 -9.60 -13.95 -2.98
N PHE A 36 -8.81 -14.94 -2.55
CA PHE A 36 -9.04 -16.34 -2.92
C PHE A 36 -10.26 -16.96 -2.22
N ARG A 37 -10.62 -16.50 -1.03
CA ARG A 37 -11.88 -16.92 -0.38
C ARG A 37 -13.11 -16.35 -1.09
N LEU A 38 -13.02 -15.13 -1.63
CA LEU A 38 -14.04 -14.56 -2.53
C LEU A 38 -14.24 -15.43 -3.78
N ASN A 39 -13.13 -15.94 -4.34
CA ASN A 39 -13.09 -16.74 -5.57
C ASN A 39 -13.94 -18.03 -5.50
N LYS A 40 -14.06 -18.68 -4.33
CA LYS A 40 -14.79 -19.97 -4.20
C LYS A 40 -16.32 -19.86 -4.21
N LYS A 41 -16.92 -18.68 -3.99
CA LYS A 41 -18.37 -18.54 -3.78
C LYS A 41 -19.12 -17.67 -4.79
N HIS A 42 -18.50 -16.66 -5.43
CA HIS A 42 -19.21 -15.76 -6.37
C HIS A 42 -18.34 -15.29 -7.52
N GLU A 43 -18.49 -15.93 -8.67
CA GLU A 43 -17.70 -15.64 -9.88
C GLU A 43 -17.93 -14.21 -10.42
N ASN A 44 -19.16 -13.70 -10.34
CA ASN A 44 -19.48 -12.34 -10.82
C ASN A 44 -18.88 -11.23 -9.94
N ALA A 45 -18.88 -11.41 -8.62
CA ALA A 45 -18.23 -10.46 -7.70
C ALA A 45 -16.71 -10.43 -7.96
N ARG A 46 -16.11 -11.59 -8.22
CA ARG A 46 -14.69 -11.70 -8.57
C ARG A 46 -14.35 -10.90 -9.83
N LYS A 47 -15.09 -11.05 -10.93
CA LYS A 47 -14.75 -10.37 -12.20
C LYS A 47 -14.64 -8.85 -12.02
N LYS A 48 -15.52 -8.28 -11.18
CA LYS A 48 -15.53 -6.85 -10.87
C LYS A 48 -14.34 -6.40 -10.02
N GLU A 49 -13.97 -7.17 -8.99
CA GLU A 49 -12.90 -6.81 -8.05
C GLU A 49 -11.50 -7.25 -8.53
N SER A 50 -11.40 -8.15 -9.51
CA SER A 50 -10.12 -8.72 -9.96
C SER A 50 -9.20 -7.71 -10.61
N LEU A 51 -9.71 -6.94 -11.58
CA LEU A 51 -8.91 -5.94 -12.27
C LEU A 51 -8.32 -4.91 -11.29
N PRO A 52 -9.13 -4.24 -10.43
CA PRO A 52 -8.57 -3.26 -9.50
C PRO A 52 -7.64 -3.90 -8.46
N PHE A 53 -7.90 -5.13 -8.01
CA PHE A 53 -7.02 -5.83 -7.08
C PHE A 53 -5.66 -6.16 -7.71
N TYR A 54 -5.64 -6.63 -8.96
CA TYR A 54 -4.39 -6.86 -9.69
C TYR A 54 -3.64 -5.56 -9.97
N THR A 55 -4.36 -4.47 -10.29
CA THR A 55 -3.75 -3.15 -10.43
C THR A 55 -3.10 -2.70 -9.12
N PHE A 56 -3.74 -2.92 -7.98
CA PHE A 56 -3.15 -2.62 -6.66
C PHE A 56 -1.86 -3.41 -6.41
N LEU A 57 -1.87 -4.73 -6.65
CA LEU A 57 -0.68 -5.57 -6.48
C LEU A 57 0.45 -5.16 -7.44
N LEU A 58 0.12 -4.87 -8.70
CA LEU A 58 1.09 -4.43 -9.69
C LEU A 58 1.68 -3.07 -9.32
N LEU A 59 0.84 -2.12 -8.89
CA LEU A 59 1.29 -0.80 -8.46
C LEU A 59 2.17 -0.88 -7.22
N SER A 60 1.85 -1.79 -6.28
CA SER A 60 2.69 -2.11 -5.14
C SER A 60 4.08 -2.61 -5.57
N LEU A 61 4.12 -3.56 -6.52
CA LEU A 61 5.37 -4.10 -7.03
C LEU A 61 6.21 -3.04 -7.77
N ILE A 62 5.55 -2.22 -8.60
CA ILE A 62 6.21 -1.11 -9.31
C ILE A 62 6.75 -0.10 -8.29
N ALA A 63 5.96 0.28 -7.29
CA ALA A 63 6.40 1.20 -6.24
C ALA A 63 7.65 0.66 -5.53
N SER A 64 7.62 -0.59 -5.06
CA SER A 64 8.79 -1.22 -4.43
C SER A 64 10.02 -1.28 -5.35
N THR A 65 9.83 -1.63 -6.62
CA THR A 65 10.93 -1.73 -7.60
C THR A 65 11.55 -0.37 -7.88
N VAL A 66 10.72 0.67 -8.07
CA VAL A 66 11.18 2.05 -8.26
C VAL A 66 11.92 2.51 -7.02
N MET A 67 11.37 2.28 -5.83
CA MET A 67 11.99 2.67 -4.56
C MET A 67 13.37 2.05 -4.39
N LEU A 68 13.51 0.74 -4.59
CA LEU A 68 14.80 0.03 -4.55
C LEU A 68 15.82 0.62 -5.52
N LYS A 69 15.40 0.98 -6.74
CA LYS A 69 16.28 1.62 -7.73
C LYS A 69 16.60 3.08 -7.39
N SER A 70 15.70 3.76 -6.70
CA SER A 70 15.83 5.15 -6.28
C SER A 70 16.62 5.33 -4.99
N LEU A 71 16.97 4.24 -4.26
CA LEU A 71 17.94 4.25 -3.16
C LEU A 71 19.34 4.63 -3.68
N GLY A 72 19.60 5.93 -3.81
CA GLY A 72 20.81 6.50 -4.42
C GLY A 72 20.67 8.01 -4.67
N PRO A 73 21.40 8.61 -5.61
CA PRO A 73 21.37 10.07 -5.86
C PRO A 73 20.01 10.62 -6.34
N GLN A 74 18.99 9.77 -6.50
CA GLN A 74 17.67 10.10 -7.03
C GLN A 74 16.55 10.15 -5.96
N ILE A 75 16.88 10.04 -4.67
CA ILE A 75 15.91 10.05 -3.55
C ILE A 75 15.01 11.32 -3.54
N GLY A 76 15.45 12.43 -4.15
CA GLY A 76 14.68 13.69 -4.23
C GLY A 76 13.62 13.78 -5.33
N LEU A 77 13.38 12.74 -6.13
CA LEU A 77 12.41 12.80 -7.23
C LEU A 77 10.96 12.74 -6.75
N VAL A 78 10.06 13.33 -7.54
CA VAL A 78 8.60 13.41 -7.27
C VAL A 78 7.87 12.09 -7.51
N ILE A 79 8.43 11.20 -8.35
CA ILE A 79 7.80 9.95 -8.78
C ILE A 79 7.60 8.95 -7.62
N PRO A 80 8.61 8.64 -6.79
CA PRO A 80 8.45 7.67 -5.72
C PRO A 80 7.35 8.02 -4.68
N PRO A 81 7.25 9.25 -4.14
CA PRO A 81 6.19 9.57 -3.18
C PRO A 81 4.80 9.54 -3.83
N LEU A 82 4.67 9.89 -5.12
CA LEU A 82 3.41 9.74 -5.86
C LEU A 82 2.99 8.28 -6.03
N LEU A 83 3.94 7.37 -6.29
CA LEU A 83 3.65 5.94 -6.39
C LEU A 83 3.19 5.36 -5.05
N LEU A 84 3.84 5.74 -3.94
CA LEU A 84 3.41 5.34 -2.60
C LEU A 84 2.00 5.85 -2.26
N LEU A 85 1.73 7.12 -2.54
CA LEU A 85 0.40 7.72 -2.36
C LEU A 85 -0.65 7.02 -3.21
N SER A 86 -0.35 6.73 -4.47
CA SER A 86 -1.26 6.01 -5.37
C SER A 86 -1.58 4.61 -4.82
N ASN A 87 -0.60 3.97 -4.18
CA ASN A 87 -0.78 2.64 -3.60
C ASN A 87 -1.70 2.63 -2.36
N LEU A 88 -1.80 3.76 -1.67
CA LEU A 88 -2.72 3.97 -0.56
C LEU A 88 -4.11 4.44 -1.04
N ILE A 89 -4.15 5.39 -1.97
CA ILE A 89 -5.40 6.02 -2.42
C ILE A 89 -6.28 5.04 -3.18
N LEU A 90 -5.70 4.21 -4.06
CA LEU A 90 -6.47 3.26 -4.86
C LEU A 90 -7.35 2.34 -3.99
N PRO A 91 -6.81 1.56 -3.04
CA PRO A 91 -7.65 0.70 -2.21
C PRO A 91 -8.62 1.48 -1.31
N LEU A 92 -8.28 2.71 -0.88
CA LEU A 92 -9.19 3.56 -0.12
C LEU A 92 -10.42 3.99 -0.92
N VAL A 93 -10.24 4.33 -2.21
CA VAL A 93 -11.36 4.66 -3.10
C VAL A 93 -12.30 3.46 -3.24
N PHE A 94 -11.75 2.27 -3.46
CA PHE A 94 -12.56 1.07 -3.57
C PHE A 94 -13.20 0.64 -2.24
N LEU A 95 -12.54 0.89 -1.10
CA LEU A 95 -13.14 0.71 0.23
C LEU A 95 -14.35 1.62 0.39
N PHE A 96 -14.20 2.91 0.08
CA PHE A 96 -15.30 3.88 0.16
C PHE A 96 -16.48 3.49 -0.74
N LEU A 97 -16.21 3.10 -1.99
CA LEU A 97 -17.26 2.62 -2.90
C LEU A 97 -17.94 1.33 -2.40
N SER A 98 -17.20 0.47 -1.72
CA SER A 98 -17.72 -0.79 -1.16
C SER A 98 -18.59 -0.56 0.07
N LEU A 99 -18.24 0.44 0.90
CA LEU A 99 -19.05 0.89 2.03
C LEU A 99 -20.39 1.47 1.55
N ILE A 100 -20.38 2.30 0.51
CA ILE A 100 -21.62 2.85 -0.09
C ILE A 100 -22.53 1.73 -0.63
N LYS A 101 -21.94 0.72 -1.27
CA LYS A 101 -22.68 -0.39 -1.89
C LYS A 101 -22.99 -1.54 -0.92
N THR A 102 -22.71 -1.38 0.38
CA THR A 102 -22.96 -2.36 1.47
C THR A 102 -22.49 -3.78 1.15
N SER A 103 -21.35 -3.91 0.46
CA SER A 103 -20.78 -5.22 0.10
C SER A 103 -19.75 -5.66 1.14
N ASP A 104 -20.17 -6.33 2.20
CA ASP A 104 -19.33 -6.73 3.35
C ASP A 104 -18.00 -7.38 2.95
N ARG A 105 -18.03 -8.24 1.92
CA ARG A 105 -16.83 -8.97 1.48
C ARG A 105 -15.89 -8.07 0.67
N SER A 106 -16.42 -7.12 -0.09
CA SER A 106 -15.61 -6.13 -0.78
C SER A 106 -15.01 -5.14 0.21
N VAL A 107 -15.77 -4.76 1.25
CA VAL A 107 -15.28 -3.97 2.38
C VAL A 107 -14.10 -4.67 3.08
N ALA A 108 -14.19 -5.98 3.35
CA ALA A 108 -13.08 -6.72 3.94
C ALA A 108 -11.83 -6.72 3.05
N LEU A 109 -11.97 -7.01 1.75
CA LEU A 109 -10.84 -7.01 0.81
C LEU A 109 -10.16 -5.64 0.76
N TRP A 110 -10.95 -4.58 0.55
CA TRP A 110 -10.43 -3.22 0.39
C TRP A 110 -9.98 -2.59 1.70
N GLY A 111 -10.54 -3.00 2.83
CA GLY A 111 -10.06 -2.62 4.17
C GLY A 111 -8.65 -3.13 4.42
N TRP A 112 -8.43 -4.43 4.19
CA TRP A 112 -7.08 -5.01 4.29
C TRP A 112 -6.12 -4.47 3.24
N SER A 113 -6.60 -4.22 2.01
CA SER A 113 -5.76 -3.63 0.96
C SER A 113 -5.36 -2.19 1.28
N SER A 114 -6.25 -1.41 1.91
CA SER A 114 -5.94 -0.04 2.38
C SER A 114 -4.93 -0.05 3.50
N LEU A 115 -5.08 -0.98 4.45
CA LEU A 115 -4.11 -1.18 5.53
C LEU A 115 -2.74 -1.60 4.96
N ALA A 116 -2.72 -2.53 4.01
CA ALA A 116 -1.50 -2.99 3.34
C ALA A 116 -0.82 -1.84 2.57
N GLY A 117 -1.58 -1.06 1.79
CA GLY A 117 -1.08 0.12 1.08
C GLY A 117 -0.53 1.19 2.02
N GLY A 118 -1.19 1.41 3.16
CA GLY A 118 -0.73 2.36 4.19
C GLY A 118 0.55 1.91 4.87
N ILE A 119 0.61 0.66 5.32
CA ILE A 119 1.83 0.06 5.90
C ILE A 119 2.97 0.07 4.87
N HIS A 120 2.68 -0.23 3.61
CA HIS A 120 3.67 -0.20 2.54
C HIS A 120 4.23 1.21 2.32
N ALA A 121 3.36 2.22 2.21
CA ALA A 121 3.77 3.61 2.07
C ALA A 121 4.62 4.06 3.27
N LEU A 122 4.13 3.82 4.50
CA LEU A 122 4.85 4.19 5.72
C LEU A 122 6.19 3.46 5.85
N SER A 123 6.24 2.16 5.56
CA SER A 123 7.49 1.37 5.62
C SER A 123 8.57 1.97 4.72
N TRP A 124 8.21 2.32 3.49
CA TRP A 124 9.14 2.94 2.57
C TRP A 124 9.54 4.35 2.97
N SER A 125 8.60 5.15 3.45
CA SER A 125 8.88 6.49 3.97
C SER A 125 9.89 6.45 5.11
N VAL A 126 9.75 5.50 6.02
CA VAL A 126 10.67 5.28 7.15
C VAL A 126 12.06 4.91 6.65
N TRP A 127 12.16 3.98 5.72
CA TRP A 127 13.45 3.58 5.15
C TRP A 127 14.16 4.74 4.46
N LEU A 128 13.44 5.55 3.69
CA LEU A 128 14.03 6.70 3.02
C LEU A 128 14.43 7.81 3.98
N MET A 129 13.61 8.10 4.99
CA MET A 129 13.97 9.07 6.02
C MET A 129 15.18 8.60 6.84
N ALA A 130 15.24 7.31 7.19
CA ALA A 130 16.38 6.73 7.89
C ALA A 130 17.68 6.79 7.07
N LEU A 131 17.59 6.54 5.76
CA LEU A 131 18.74 6.63 4.84
C LEU A 131 19.13 8.07 4.47
N ALA A 132 18.23 9.03 4.62
CA ALA A 132 18.49 10.45 4.36
C ALA A 132 19.04 11.21 5.59
N GLY A 133 18.78 10.70 6.80
CA GLY A 133 19.25 11.26 8.08
C GLY A 133 20.54 10.61 8.62
N SER A 134 21.15 9.70 7.87
CA SER A 134 22.47 9.10 8.12
C SER A 134 23.51 9.63 7.15
#